data_AF-A0A164TSJ7-F1
#
_entry.id   AF-A0A164TSJ7-F1
#
_cell.length_a   1.000
_cell.length_b   1.000
_cell.length_c   1.000
_cell.angle_alpha   90.00
_cell.angle_beta   90.00
_cell.angle_gamma   90.00
#
_symmetry.space_group_name_H-M   'P 1'
#
loop_
_entity.id
_entity.type
_entity.pdbx_description
1 polymer ?
#
loop_
_entity_poly.entity_id
_entity_poly.type
_entity_poly.pdbx_seq_one_letter_code
_entity_poly.pdbx_strand_id
1 'polypeptide(L)'
;MELNSKSSSSNEALREKRSKLHQAKLNYAVVQPISKKEQSAVDQLILNYIINEARPLETVESLSFRAMVNGLNPRANVLCVKKLRKLIESEREASHEKLLQTLATVKHVCLAVDMWSTLKRSFMGVTCH
;
A
#
# COMPACT_ATOMS: atom_id res chain seq x y z
N MET A 1 -17.85 58.18 -51.41
CA MET A 1 -18.34 57.00 -50.66
C MET A 1 -17.25 55.96 -50.63
N GLU A 2 -16.23 56.13 -49.81
CA GLU A 2 -15.30 55.04 -49.50
C GLU A 2 -14.83 55.26 -48.07
N LEU A 3 -14.69 54.14 -47.34
CA LEU A 3 -14.01 53.92 -46.06
C LEU A 3 -14.89 53.08 -45.12
N ASN A 4 -14.98 51.75 -45.36
CA ASN A 4 -15.06 50.78 -44.25
C ASN A 4 -14.74 49.32 -44.66
N SER A 5 -13.67 49.07 -45.43
CA SER A 5 -13.30 47.70 -45.86
C SER A 5 -12.04 47.12 -45.18
N LYS A 6 -11.27 47.93 -44.43
CA LYS A 6 -9.96 47.51 -43.88
C LYS A 6 -10.02 46.85 -42.49
N SER A 7 -11.13 46.92 -41.77
CA SER A 7 -11.24 46.38 -40.40
C SER A 7 -11.58 44.88 -40.36
N SER A 8 -12.25 44.35 -41.39
CA SER A 8 -12.69 42.94 -41.44
C SER A 8 -11.53 41.97 -41.73
N SER A 9 -10.61 42.36 -42.62
CA SER A 9 -9.48 41.52 -43.04
C SER A 9 -8.47 41.26 -41.91
N SER A 10 -8.22 42.26 -41.05
CA SER A 10 -7.29 42.14 -39.91
C SER A 10 -7.78 41.16 -38.84
N ASN A 11 -9.10 41.08 -38.65
CA ASN A 11 -9.72 40.19 -37.66
C ASN A 11 -9.75 38.72 -38.15
N GLU A 12 -9.93 38.49 -39.45
CA GLU A 12 -9.80 37.16 -40.04
C GLU A 12 -8.38 36.61 -39.92
N ALA A 13 -7.37 37.44 -40.21
CA ALA A 13 -5.96 37.04 -40.10
C ALA A 13 -5.54 36.69 -38.65
N LEU A 14 -6.09 37.39 -37.66
CA LEU A 14 -5.88 37.09 -36.23
C LEU A 14 -6.56 35.78 -35.80
N ARG A 15 -7.75 35.50 -36.34
CA ARG A 15 -8.51 34.27 -36.08
C ARG A 15 -7.82 33.05 -36.72
N GLU A 16 -7.25 33.21 -37.90
CA GLU A 16 -6.47 32.17 -38.58
C GLU A 16 -5.11 31.93 -37.91
N LYS A 17 -4.47 32.97 -37.35
CA LYS A 17 -3.28 32.80 -36.51
C LYS A 17 -3.60 32.01 -35.24
N ARG A 18 -4.72 32.30 -34.57
CA ARG A 18 -5.16 31.56 -33.38
C ARG A 18 -5.56 30.11 -33.67
N SER A 19 -6.13 29.81 -34.84
CA SER A 19 -6.45 28.43 -35.22
C SER A 19 -5.20 27.59 -35.51
N LYS A 20 -4.08 28.22 -35.86
CA LYS A 20 -2.78 27.58 -36.08
C LYS A 20 -1.94 27.43 -34.80
N LEU A 21 -2.32 28.07 -33.69
CA LEU A 21 -1.77 27.79 -32.36
C LEU A 21 -2.42 26.52 -31.79
N HIS A 22 -2.03 25.36 -32.33
CA HIS A 22 -2.26 24.11 -31.62
C HIS A 22 -1.45 24.16 -30.32
N GLN A 23 -2.14 24.09 -29.18
CA GLN A 23 -1.49 24.01 -27.87
C GLN A 23 -0.47 22.88 -27.89
N ALA A 24 0.78 23.19 -27.54
CA ALA A 24 1.83 22.18 -27.40
C ALA A 24 1.37 21.17 -26.34
N LYS A 25 1.26 19.90 -26.73
CA LYS A 25 0.98 18.81 -25.77
C LYS A 25 2.26 18.57 -24.98
N LEU A 26 2.19 18.73 -23.66
CA LEU A 26 3.28 18.37 -22.77
C LEU A 26 3.42 16.84 -22.76
N ASN A 27 4.55 16.33 -23.24
CA ASN A 27 4.89 14.91 -23.07
C ASN A 27 5.38 14.70 -21.64
N TYR A 28 4.45 14.57 -20.70
CA TYR A 28 4.79 14.03 -19.39
C TYR A 28 5.25 12.59 -19.58
N ALA A 29 6.44 12.25 -19.09
CA ALA A 29 6.81 10.86 -18.88
C ALA A 29 5.79 10.29 -17.88
N VAL A 30 4.79 9.57 -18.39
CA VAL A 30 3.77 8.93 -17.55
C VAL A 30 4.49 7.83 -16.78
N VAL A 31 4.83 8.09 -15.52
CA VAL A 31 5.24 7.04 -14.61
C VAL A 31 4.07 6.08 -14.53
N GLN A 32 4.23 4.91 -15.13
CA GLN A 32 3.17 3.92 -15.20
C GLN A 32 2.75 3.55 -13.77
N PRO A 33 1.45 3.58 -13.45
CA PRO A 33 0.98 3.22 -12.12
C PRO A 33 1.38 1.77 -11.82
N ILE A 34 1.70 1.48 -10.55
CA ILE A 34 1.96 0.11 -10.11
C ILE A 34 0.72 -0.77 -10.36
N SER A 35 0.92 -1.97 -10.89
CA SER A 35 -0.18 -2.91 -11.05
C SER A 35 -0.66 -3.41 -9.69
N LYS A 36 -1.94 -3.83 -9.60
CA LYS A 36 -2.49 -4.40 -8.36
C LYS A 36 -1.69 -5.61 -7.88
N LYS A 37 -1.17 -6.42 -8.81
CA LYS A 37 -0.36 -7.61 -8.50
C LYS A 37 0.99 -7.22 -7.88
N GLU A 38 1.70 -6.26 -8.48
CA GLU A 38 2.96 -5.76 -7.95
C GLU A 38 2.76 -5.11 -6.57
N GLN A 39 1.71 -4.31 -6.39
CA GLN A 39 1.40 -3.70 -5.10
C GLN A 39 1.10 -4.76 -4.03
N SER A 40 0.33 -5.78 -4.38
CA SER A 40 0.06 -6.90 -3.48
C SER A 40 1.33 -7.64 -3.09
N ALA A 41 2.29 -7.78 -4.00
CA ALA A 41 3.58 -8.41 -3.69
C ALA A 41 4.39 -7.57 -2.68
N VAL A 42 4.42 -6.24 -2.86
CA VAL A 42 5.06 -5.34 -1.89
C VAL A 42 4.37 -5.41 -0.52
N ASP A 43 3.03 -5.41 -0.50
CA ASP A 43 2.26 -5.52 0.74
C ASP A 43 2.59 -6.82 1.50
N GLN A 44 2.72 -7.93 0.78
CA GLN A 44 3.08 -9.23 1.35
C GLN A 44 4.53 -9.27 1.88
N LEU A 45 5.47 -8.65 1.18
CA LEU A 45 6.85 -8.53 1.68
C LEU A 45 6.91 -7.73 2.98
N ILE A 46 6.17 -6.62 3.06
CA ILE A 46 6.07 -5.81 4.28
C ILE A 46 5.39 -6.62 5.39
N LEU A 47 4.28 -7.31 5.11
CA LEU A 47 3.59 -8.18 6.07
C LEU A 47 4.56 -9.21 6.68
N ASN A 48 5.26 -9.95 5.83
CA ASN A 48 6.21 -10.98 6.23
C ASN A 48 7.34 -10.40 7.08
N TYR A 49 7.89 -9.25 6.68
CA TYR A 49 8.91 -8.56 7.48
C TYR A 49 8.39 -8.21 8.87
N ILE A 50 7.18 -7.65 8.98
CA ILE A 50 6.61 -7.28 10.28
C ILE A 50 6.36 -8.51 11.15
N ILE A 51 5.78 -9.59 10.60
CA ILE A 51 5.45 -10.81 11.34
C ILE A 51 6.73 -11.54 11.78
N ASN A 52 7.64 -11.83 10.84
CA ASN A 52 8.81 -12.66 11.11
C ASN A 52 9.79 -11.99 12.09
N GLU A 53 9.88 -10.66 12.05
CA GLU A 53 10.76 -9.88 12.92
C GLU A 53 10.02 -9.30 14.14
N ALA A 54 8.76 -9.69 14.36
CA ALA A 54 7.89 -9.21 15.44
C ALA A 54 7.94 -7.67 15.62
N ARG A 55 7.92 -6.92 14.50
CA ARG A 55 8.07 -5.46 14.53
C ARG A 55 6.79 -4.78 15.01
N PRO A 56 6.89 -3.60 15.65
CA PRO A 56 5.73 -2.77 15.95
C PRO A 56 4.92 -2.47 14.67
N LEU A 57 3.60 -2.51 14.74
CA LEU A 57 2.75 -2.25 13.57
C LEU A 57 2.94 -0.85 13.01
N GLU A 58 3.23 0.11 13.88
CA GLU A 58 3.51 1.51 13.58
C GLU A 58 4.74 1.68 12.68
N THR A 59 5.55 0.64 12.49
CA THR A 59 6.71 0.62 11.59
C THR A 59 6.36 1.11 10.18
N VAL A 60 5.17 0.76 9.67
CA VAL A 60 4.73 1.18 8.32
C VAL A 60 4.39 2.68 8.22
N GLU A 61 4.24 3.37 9.35
CA GLU A 61 4.01 4.82 9.41
C GLU A 61 5.33 5.61 9.56
N SER A 62 6.44 4.94 9.85
CA SER A 62 7.75 5.58 9.95
C SER A 62 8.17 6.18 8.60
N LEU A 63 8.57 7.46 8.62
CA LEU A 63 9.04 8.15 7.43
C LEU A 63 10.30 7.49 6.85
N SER A 64 11.23 7.07 7.70
CA SER A 64 12.46 6.39 7.26
C SER A 64 12.16 5.04 6.62
N PHE A 65 11.21 4.28 7.17
CA PHE A 65 10.78 3.01 6.59
C PHE A 65 10.12 3.23 5.23
N ARG A 66 9.23 4.23 5.12
CA ARG A 66 8.59 4.60 3.85
C ARG A 66 9.60 5.07 2.82
N ALA A 67 10.59 5.87 3.22
CA ALA A 67 11.67 6.31 2.34
C ALA A 67 12.49 5.13 1.82
N MET A 68 12.79 4.14 2.68
CA MET A 68 13.49 2.92 2.27
C MET A 68 12.68 2.12 1.24
N VAL A 69 11.40 1.83 1.51
CA VAL A 69 10.54 1.06 0.58
C VAL A 69 10.38 1.79 -0.75
N ASN A 70 10.14 3.11 -0.71
CA ASN A 70 9.98 3.91 -1.92
C ASN A 70 11.32 4.09 -2.66
N GLY A 71 12.45 4.09 -1.97
CA GLY A 71 13.77 4.10 -2.59
C GLY A 71 14.06 2.81 -3.38
N LEU A 72 13.57 1.67 -2.89
CA LEU A 72 13.67 0.38 -3.59
C LEU A 72 12.63 0.23 -4.71
N ASN A 73 11.41 0.74 -4.51
CA ASN A 73 10.36 0.76 -5.51
C ASN A 73 9.59 2.09 -5.50
N PRO A 74 9.97 3.05 -6.36
CA PRO A 74 9.36 4.38 -6.39
C PRO A 74 7.88 4.39 -6.76
N ARG A 75 7.36 3.31 -7.35
CA ARG A 75 5.95 3.19 -7.74
C ARG A 75 5.09 2.57 -6.64
N ALA A 76 5.71 1.97 -5.62
CA ALA A 76 4.98 1.30 -4.55
C ALA A 76 4.37 2.30 -3.58
N ASN A 77 3.20 1.96 -3.06
CA ASN A 77 2.60 2.64 -1.93
C ASN A 77 2.79 1.79 -0.68
N VAL A 78 3.43 2.33 0.34
CA VAL A 78 3.51 1.66 1.65
C VAL A 78 2.12 1.61 2.28
N LEU A 79 1.68 0.42 2.67
CA LEU A 79 0.39 0.23 3.31
C LEU A 79 0.30 0.91 4.68
N CYS A 80 -0.89 1.36 5.06
CA CYS A 80 -1.13 1.91 6.39
C CYS A 80 -1.39 0.81 7.43
N VAL A 81 -1.29 1.15 8.72
CA VAL A 81 -1.50 0.23 9.85
C VAL A 81 -2.87 -0.46 9.78
N LYS A 82 -3.92 0.25 9.34
CA LYS A 82 -5.27 -0.33 9.22
C LYS A 82 -5.31 -1.48 8.21
N LYS A 83 -4.62 -1.33 7.08
CA LYS A 83 -4.52 -2.39 6.06
C LYS A 83 -3.63 -3.53 6.57
N LEU A 84 -2.52 -3.20 7.24
CA LEU A 84 -1.62 -4.18 7.85
C LEU A 84 -2.37 -5.10 8.82
N ARG A 85 -3.16 -4.54 9.74
CA ARG A 85 -3.96 -5.31 10.71
C ARG A 85 -4.92 -6.29 10.04
N LYS A 86 -5.57 -5.89 8.94
CA LYS A 86 -6.45 -6.78 8.17
C LYS A 86 -5.69 -7.94 7.53
N LEU A 87 -4.49 -7.67 7.00
CA LEU A 87 -3.64 -8.71 6.42
C LEU A 87 -3.14 -9.68 7.48
N ILE A 88 -2.71 -9.17 8.64
CA ILE A 88 -2.31 -10.00 9.79
C ILE A 88 -3.46 -10.88 10.24
N GLU A 89 -4.69 -10.35 10.31
CA GLU A 89 -5.84 -11.14 10.72
C GLU A 89 -6.15 -12.26 9.72
N SER A 90 -6.09 -11.98 8.43
CA SER A 90 -6.23 -12.99 7.39
C SER A 90 -5.15 -14.07 7.46
N GLU A 91 -3.90 -13.69 7.73
CA GLU A 91 -2.77 -14.62 7.89
C GLU A 91 -2.92 -15.46 9.16
N ARG A 92 -3.41 -14.85 10.25
CA ARG A 92 -3.73 -15.52 11.52
C ARG A 92 -4.78 -16.60 11.31
N GLU A 93 -5.88 -16.29 10.61
CA GLU A 93 -6.94 -17.25 10.31
C GLU A 93 -6.42 -18.45 9.51
N ALA A 94 -5.66 -18.19 8.45
CA ALA A 94 -5.07 -19.25 7.63
C ALA A 94 -4.07 -20.12 8.42
N SER A 95 -3.21 -19.47 9.21
CA SER A 95 -2.23 -20.16 10.06
C SER A 95 -2.91 -20.98 11.16
N HIS A 96 -3.99 -20.47 11.75
CA HIS A 96 -4.76 -21.16 12.77
C HIS A 96 -5.44 -22.41 12.21
N GLU A 97 -6.06 -22.33 11.03
CA GLU A 97 -6.66 -23.50 10.38
C GLU A 97 -5.62 -24.58 10.07
N LYS A 98 -4.46 -24.18 9.52
CA LYS A 98 -3.34 -25.09 9.26
C LYS A 98 -2.82 -25.74 10.54
N LEU A 99 -2.72 -24.97 11.63
CA LEU A 99 -2.30 -25.48 12.94
C LEU A 99 -3.31 -26.51 13.46
N LEU A 100 -4.61 -26.23 13.40
CA LEU A 100 -5.65 -27.19 13.82
C LEU A 100 -5.59 -28.48 13.02
N GLN A 101 -5.43 -28.39 11.70
CA GLN A 101 -5.26 -29.57 10.85
C GLN A 101 -4.03 -30.38 11.26
N THR A 102 -2.92 -29.71 11.58
CA THR A 102 -1.69 -30.37 12.05
C THR A 102 -1.91 -31.06 13.40
N LEU A 103 -2.52 -30.37 14.36
CA LEU A 103 -2.80 -30.91 15.69
C LEU A 103 -3.82 -32.07 15.67
N ALA A 104 -4.75 -32.09 14.70
CA ALA A 104 -5.67 -33.20 14.53
C ALA A 104 -4.99 -34.52 14.12
N THR A 105 -3.75 -34.46 13.60
CA THR A 105 -3.00 -35.66 13.20
C THR A 105 -2.23 -36.31 14.34
N VAL A 106 -2.02 -35.61 15.46
CA VAL A 106 -1.23 -36.12 16.59
C VAL A 106 -2.14 -36.71 17.66
N LYS A 107 -1.69 -37.81 18.29
CA LYS A 107 -2.48 -38.50 19.32
C LYS A 107 -2.43 -37.78 20.69
N HIS A 108 -1.33 -37.08 20.97
CA HIS A 108 -1.10 -36.39 22.23
C HIS A 108 -0.42 -35.06 21.96
N VAL A 109 -0.67 -34.09 22.82
CA VAL A 109 -0.01 -32.78 22.85
C VAL A 109 0.37 -32.48 24.29
N CYS A 110 1.43 -31.71 24.49
CA CYS A 110 1.79 -31.16 25.78
C CYS A 110 1.34 -29.70 25.85
N LEU A 111 0.67 -29.31 26.94
CA LEU A 111 0.30 -27.92 27.19
C LEU A 111 1.15 -27.35 28.32
N ALA A 112 1.91 -26.31 28.01
CA ALA A 112 2.58 -25.49 29.00
C ALA A 112 1.68 -24.28 29.30
N VAL A 113 1.22 -24.17 30.55
CA VAL A 113 0.38 -23.07 31.01
C VAL A 113 1.20 -22.19 31.93
N ASP A 114 1.29 -20.91 31.59
CA ASP A 114 1.92 -19.87 32.41
C ASP A 114 0.83 -18.90 32.90
N MET A 115 0.83 -18.59 34.19
CA MET A 115 -0.17 -17.72 34.81
C MET A 115 0.52 -16.66 35.64
N TRP A 116 0.20 -15.40 35.37
CA TRP A 116 0.76 -14.26 36.09
C TRP A 116 -0.30 -13.18 36.30
N SER A 117 -0.09 -12.31 37.27
CA SER A 117 -1.01 -11.21 37.57
C SER A 117 -0.28 -9.89 37.74
N THR A 118 -0.98 -8.83 37.40
CA THR A 118 -0.66 -7.43 37.72
C THR A 118 -1.66 -6.93 38.75
N LEU A 119 -1.47 -5.70 39.26
CA LEU A 119 -2.36 -5.10 40.26
C LEU A 119 -3.85 -5.07 39.88
N LYS A 120 -4.19 -5.06 38.57
CA LYS A 120 -5.58 -4.93 38.09
C LYS A 120 -6.05 -6.04 37.15
N ARG A 121 -5.17 -6.97 36.77
CA ARG A 121 -5.46 -8.00 35.74
C ARG A 121 -4.65 -9.26 35.98
N SER A 122 -5.28 -10.40 35.74
CA SER A 122 -4.61 -11.70 35.67
C SER A 122 -4.51 -12.14 34.21
N PHE A 123 -3.48 -12.93 33.90
CA PHE A 123 -3.16 -13.41 32.57
C PHE A 123 -2.89 -14.92 32.64
N MET A 124 -3.24 -15.61 31.56
CA MET A 124 -2.94 -17.02 31.34
C MET A 124 -2.44 -17.18 29.92
N GLY A 125 -1.19 -17.56 29.76
CA GLY A 125 -0.60 -17.99 28.51
C GLY A 125 -0.68 -19.51 28.41
N VAL A 126 -1.08 -20.03 27.26
CA VAL A 126 -1.09 -21.47 26.96
C VAL A 126 -0.26 -21.70 25.71
N THR A 127 0.76 -22.55 25.81
CA THR A 127 1.60 -22.98 24.68
C THR A 127 1.43 -24.48 24.47
N CYS A 128 1.23 -24.89 23.23
CA CYS A 128 1.06 -26.29 22.82
C CYS A 128 2.35 -26.79 22.16
N HIS A 129 2.85 -27.95 22.58
CA HIS A 129 4.04 -28.63 22.06
C HIS A 129 3.70 -30.05 21.60
#